data_AF-U5CFV4-F1
#
_entry.id   AF-U5CFV4-F1
#
_cell.length_a   1.000
_cell.length_b   1.000
_cell.length_c   1.000
_cell.angle_alpha   90.00
_cell.angle_beta   90.00
_cell.angle_gamma   90.00
#
_symmetry.space_group_name_H-M   'P 1'
#
loop_
_entity.id
_entity.type
_entity.pdbx_description
1 polymer ?
#
loop_
_entity_poly.entity_id
_entity_poly.type
_entity_poly.pdbx_seq_one_letter_code
_entity_poly.pdbx_strand_id
1 'polypeptide(L)'
;MDLGCGNGIIPILIAAKTKDTFIYGVEIQEEMVDMAIRSVAINSLENRIKIIHGDVREVEKLLGYEKFDVVTSNPPYMPLYTGFEKKEEAENIARYEVYGGLEDFVKAAFKLLKFGGKFLWFTVRTG
;
A
#
# COMPACT_ATOMS: atom_id res chain seq x y z
N MET A 1 -8.81 0.75 -0.98
CA MET A 1 -7.52 0.52 -1.68
C MET A 1 -6.43 0.55 -0.63
N ASP A 2 -5.47 -0.38 -0.67
CA ASP A 2 -4.26 -0.36 0.14
C ASP A 2 -3.03 -0.20 -0.76
N LEU A 3 -2.29 0.91 -0.60
CA LEU A 3 -1.10 1.23 -1.39
C LEU A 3 0.15 0.70 -0.69
N GLY A 4 0.94 -0.11 -1.41
CA GLY A 4 2.11 -0.79 -0.84
C GLY A 4 1.68 -1.88 0.15
N CYS A 5 0.80 -2.78 -0.29
CA CYS A 5 0.10 -3.68 0.62
C CYS A 5 0.96 -4.80 1.21
N GLY A 6 2.22 -4.95 0.77
CA GLY A 6 3.12 -5.98 1.25
C GLY A 6 2.50 -7.37 1.13
N ASN A 7 2.43 -8.11 2.24
CA ASN A 7 1.85 -9.45 2.29
C ASN A 7 0.31 -9.47 2.41
N GLY A 8 -0.37 -8.34 2.27
CA GLY A 8 -1.82 -8.25 2.28
C GLY A 8 -2.48 -8.22 3.67
N ILE A 9 -1.71 -8.05 4.76
CA ILE A 9 -2.26 -8.06 6.13
C ILE A 9 -3.32 -6.97 6.36
N ILE A 10 -3.11 -5.75 5.87
CA ILE A 10 -4.07 -4.64 6.04
C ILE A 10 -5.39 -4.94 5.29
N PRO A 11 -5.38 -5.35 4.01
CA PRO A 11 -6.58 -5.82 3.32
C PRO A 11 -7.34 -6.92 4.08
N ILE A 12 -6.63 -7.92 4.61
CA ILE A 12 -7.24 -9.03 5.37
C ILE A 12 -7.90 -8.52 6.64
N LEU A 13 -7.23 -7.66 7.41
CA LEU A 13 -7.78 -7.09 8.64
C LEU A 13 -9.03 -6.24 8.36
N ILE A 14 -9.02 -5.44 7.29
CA ILE A 14 -10.19 -4.66 6.86
C ILE A 14 -11.34 -5.61 6.47
N ALA A 15 -11.06 -6.67 5.71
CA ALA A 15 -12.07 -7.65 5.31
C ALA A 15 -12.66 -8.40 6.51
N ALA A 16 -11.88 -8.67 7.56
CA ALA A 16 -12.35 -9.29 8.80
C ALA A 16 -13.25 -8.35 9.63
N LYS A 17 -13.08 -7.03 9.51
CA LYS A 17 -13.85 -6.02 10.25
C LYS A 17 -15.07 -5.47 9.49
N THR A 18 -15.19 -5.76 8.19
CA THR A 18 -16.24 -5.25 7.31
C THR A 18 -16.93 -6.41 6.60
N LYS A 19 -18.22 -6.32 6.30
CA LYS A 19 -18.94 -7.43 5.62
C LYS A 19 -19.09 -7.21 4.11
N ASP A 20 -19.39 -5.98 3.70
CA ASP A 20 -19.73 -5.65 2.31
C ASP A 20 -18.73 -4.67 1.69
N THR A 21 -17.44 -4.94 1.89
CA THR A 21 -16.36 -4.10 1.34
C THR A 21 -15.49 -4.93 0.43
N PHE A 22 -15.33 -4.45 -0.81
CA PHE A 22 -14.37 -4.96 -1.77
C PHE A 22 -13.08 -4.15 -1.69
N ILE A 23 -11.95 -4.83 -1.62
CA ILE A 23 -10.66 -4.25 -1.29
C ILE A 23 -9.69 -4.57 -2.43
N TYR A 24 -8.91 -3.57 -2.79
CA TYR A 24 -7.80 -3.70 -3.71
C TYR A 24 -6.52 -3.43 -2.94
N GLY A 25 -5.48 -4.22 -3.17
CA GLY A 25 -4.11 -3.96 -2.70
C GLY A 25 -3.18 -3.86 -3.90
N VAL A 26 -2.30 -2.86 -3.91
CA VAL A 26 -1.23 -2.73 -4.92
C VAL A 26 0.14 -2.86 -4.25
N GLU A 27 1.03 -3.63 -4.87
CA GLU A 27 2.39 -3.85 -4.40
C GLU A 27 3.33 -3.98 -5.61
N ILE A 28 4.54 -3.42 -5.49
CA ILE A 28 5.52 -3.36 -6.58
C ILE A 28 6.44 -4.59 -6.59
N GLN A 29 6.66 -5.21 -5.42
CA GLN A 29 7.50 -6.40 -5.29
C GLN A 29 6.73 -7.68 -5.63
N GLU A 30 7.12 -8.35 -6.70
CA GLU A 30 6.47 -9.57 -7.20
C GLU A 30 6.37 -10.68 -6.14
N GLU A 31 7.44 -10.89 -5.37
CA GLU A 31 7.45 -11.89 -4.29
C GLU A 31 6.42 -11.57 -3.19
N MET A 32 6.26 -10.28 -2.85
CA MET A 32 5.27 -9.83 -1.87
C MET A 32 3.85 -9.94 -2.42
N VAL A 33 3.65 -9.69 -3.72
CA VAL A 33 2.38 -9.91 -4.40
C VAL A 33 1.96 -11.37 -4.32
N ASP A 34 2.86 -12.31 -4.62
CA ASP A 34 2.57 -13.75 -4.50
C ASP A 34 2.20 -14.13 -3.06
N MET A 35 2.97 -13.64 -2.08
CA MET A 35 2.65 -13.85 -0.66
C MET A 35 1.29 -13.27 -0.26
N ALA A 36 0.91 -12.11 -0.78
CA ALA A 36 -0.38 -11.50 -0.52
C ALA A 36 -1.54 -12.29 -1.15
N ILE A 37 -1.38 -12.75 -2.40
CA ILE A 37 -2.38 -13.60 -3.05
C ILE A 37 -2.60 -14.89 -2.26
N ARG A 38 -1.51 -15.55 -1.81
CA ARG A 38 -1.61 -16.74 -0.96
C ARG A 38 -2.26 -16.45 0.39
N SER A 39 -1.93 -15.32 1.02
CA SER A 39 -2.55 -14.90 2.28
C SER A 39 -4.06 -14.67 2.11
N VAL A 40 -4.49 -14.06 1.01
CA VAL A 40 -5.92 -13.88 0.69
C VAL A 40 -6.61 -15.23 0.51
N ALA A 41 -5.99 -16.17 -0.22
CA ALA A 41 -6.58 -17.49 -0.49
C ALA A 41 -6.71 -18.36 0.76
N ILE A 42 -5.69 -18.38 1.63
CA ILE A 42 -5.72 -19.14 2.90
C ILE A 42 -6.84 -18.64 3.83
N ASN A 43 -7.23 -17.37 3.70
CA ASN A 43 -8.34 -16.79 4.46
C ASN A 43 -9.70 -16.86 3.73
N SER A 44 -9.75 -17.45 2.53
CA SER A 44 -10.96 -17.53 1.68
C SER A 44 -11.58 -16.16 1.35
N LEU A 45 -10.73 -15.17 1.06
CA LEU A 45 -11.11 -13.78 0.81
C LEU A 45 -10.99 -13.34 -0.65
N GLU A 46 -10.80 -14.25 -1.60
CA GLU A 46 -10.57 -13.97 -3.02
C GLU A 46 -11.74 -13.20 -3.66
N ASN A 47 -12.96 -13.45 -3.19
CA ASN A 47 -14.16 -12.74 -3.65
C ASN A 47 -14.27 -11.30 -3.11
N ARG A 48 -13.38 -10.90 -2.20
CA ARG A 48 -13.43 -9.61 -1.51
C ARG A 48 -12.13 -8.81 -1.60
N ILE A 49 -11.01 -9.47 -1.87
CA ILE A 49 -9.69 -8.84 -1.94
C ILE A 49 -9.06 -9.19 -3.28
N LYS A 50 -8.65 -8.17 -4.03
CA LYS A 50 -7.86 -8.31 -5.24
C LYS A 50 -6.48 -7.68 -5.03
N ILE A 51 -5.43 -8.48 -5.21
CA ILE A 51 -4.04 -8.01 -5.21
C ILE A 51 -3.62 -7.70 -6.65
N ILE A 52 -2.91 -6.59 -6.83
CA ILE A 52 -2.41 -6.11 -8.11
C ILE A 52 -0.90 -5.90 -7.98
N HIS A 53 -0.14 -6.52 -8.88
CA HIS A 53 1.25 -6.16 -9.08
C HIS A 53 1.31 -4.84 -9.85
N GLY A 54 1.89 -3.81 -9.26
CA GLY A 54 1.94 -2.50 -9.89
C GLY A 54 2.69 -1.45 -9.08
N ASP A 55 3.06 -0.38 -9.77
CA ASP A 55 3.71 0.78 -9.18
C ASP A 55 2.67 1.81 -8.75
N VAL A 56 2.78 2.31 -7.51
CA VAL A 56 1.90 3.35 -6.98
C VAL A 56 1.97 4.65 -7.79
N ARG A 57 3.13 4.94 -8.41
CA ARG A 57 3.35 6.12 -9.26
C ARG A 57 2.47 6.13 -10.50
N GLU A 58 2.01 4.96 -10.94
CA GLU A 58 1.21 4.75 -12.15
C GLU A 58 -0.13 4.07 -11.89
N VAL A 59 -0.57 4.00 -10.64
CA VAL A 59 -1.75 3.22 -10.22
C VAL A 59 -3.05 3.66 -10.92
N GLU A 60 -3.16 4.93 -11.33
CA GLU A 60 -4.31 5.42 -12.08
C GLU A 60 -4.44 4.77 -13.47
N LYS A 61 -3.33 4.31 -14.06
CA LYS A 61 -3.36 3.58 -15.34
C LYS A 61 -3.97 2.19 -15.17
N LEU A 62 -3.81 1.61 -13.98
CA LEU A 62 -4.30 0.27 -13.64
C LEU A 62 -5.77 0.30 -13.18
N LEU A 63 -6.18 1.37 -12.50
CA LEU A 63 -7.45 1.42 -11.76
C LEU A 63 -8.36 2.60 -12.13
N GLY A 64 -7.87 3.55 -12.93
CA GLY A 64 -8.55 4.80 -13.22
C GLY A 64 -8.50 5.79 -12.06
N TYR A 65 -9.32 6.83 -12.17
CA TYR A 65 -9.43 7.91 -11.19
C TYR A 65 -10.73 7.83 -10.38
N GLU A 66 -10.74 8.41 -9.18
CA GLU A 66 -11.94 8.59 -8.35
C GLU A 66 -12.79 7.32 -8.16
N LYS A 67 -12.13 6.19 -7.87
CA LYS A 67 -12.78 4.89 -7.72
C LYS A 67 -13.03 4.48 -6.28
N PHE A 68 -12.27 5.02 -5.32
CA PHE A 68 -12.22 4.51 -3.96
C PHE A 68 -12.78 5.50 -2.95
N ASP A 69 -13.58 4.98 -2.01
CA ASP A 69 -14.10 5.75 -0.87
C ASP A 69 -13.02 5.92 0.22
N VAL A 70 -12.15 4.92 0.35
CA VAL A 70 -11.03 4.89 1.30
C VAL A 70 -9.77 4.36 0.63
N VAL A 71 -8.67 5.09 0.82
CA VAL A 71 -7.31 4.64 0.50
C VAL A 71 -6.54 4.51 1.82
N THR A 72 -5.83 3.41 2.00
CA THR A 72 -4.93 3.14 3.11
C THR A 72 -3.51 3.01 2.60
N SER A 73 -2.53 3.33 3.44
CA SER A 73 -1.15 2.96 3.21
C SER A 73 -0.41 2.86 4.53
N ASN A 74 0.50 1.90 4.62
CA ASN A 74 1.54 1.82 5.65
C ASN A 74 2.90 1.74 4.96
N PRO A 75 3.33 2.82 4.29
CA PRO A 75 4.54 2.76 3.52
C PRO A 75 5.74 2.78 4.47
N PRO A 76 6.88 2.21 4.04
CA PRO A 76 8.07 2.12 4.87
C PRO A 76 8.55 3.53 5.23
N TYR A 77 8.36 3.92 6.49
CA TYR A 77 8.87 5.20 6.98
C TYR A 77 10.30 4.99 7.48
N MET A 78 11.29 5.50 6.75
CA MET A 78 12.59 5.85 7.32
C MET A 78 12.57 7.37 7.53
N PRO A 79 12.53 7.90 8.77
CA PRO A 79 12.79 9.31 8.97
C PRO A 79 14.22 9.59 8.52
N LEU A 80 14.40 10.44 7.50
CA LEU A 80 15.72 10.96 7.08
C LEU A 80 16.40 11.83 8.16
N TYR A 81 15.79 11.99 9.32
CA TYR A 81 16.25 12.91 10.36
C TYR A 81 16.13 12.28 11.74
N THR A 82 17.11 11.43 12.10
CA THR A 82 17.67 11.31 13.46
C THR A 82 18.90 10.37 13.42
N GLY A 83 20.07 10.86 13.03
CA GLY A 83 21.36 10.33 13.49
C GLY A 83 21.77 8.89 13.10
N PHE A 84 21.38 8.36 11.94
CA PHE A 84 21.76 7.01 11.51
C PHE A 84 23.08 6.94 10.71
N GLU A 85 23.74 5.78 10.74
CA GLU A 85 25.00 5.51 10.05
C GLU A 85 24.85 5.64 8.51
N LYS A 86 25.86 6.22 7.83
CA LYS A 86 25.87 6.47 6.37
C LYS A 86 25.45 5.29 5.48
N LYS A 87 25.60 4.05 5.95
CA LYS A 87 25.22 2.85 5.21
C LYS A 87 23.70 2.69 5.10
N GLU A 88 22.98 2.93 6.19
CA GLU A 88 21.51 2.83 6.20
C GLU A 88 20.88 3.95 5.37
N GLU A 89 21.47 5.16 5.40
CA GLU A 89 21.00 6.30 4.62
C GLU A 89 21.05 6.03 3.11
N ALA A 90 22.16 5.47 2.60
CA ALA A 90 22.29 5.09 1.20
C ALA A 90 21.32 3.98 0.79
N GLU A 91 21.15 2.97 1.64
CA GLU A 91 20.17 1.90 1.41
C GLU A 91 18.73 2.44 1.41
N ASN A 92 18.42 3.43 2.25
CA ASN A 92 17.09 4.05 2.30
C ASN A 92 16.79 4.91 1.08
N ILE A 93 17.77 5.69 0.61
CA ILE A 93 17.64 6.47 -0.64
C ILE A 93 17.41 5.52 -1.80
N ALA A 94 18.18 4.43 -1.89
CA ALA A 94 17.99 3.42 -2.93
C ALA A 94 16.59 2.79 -2.86
N ARG A 95 16.08 2.47 -1.65
CA ARG A 95 14.69 1.99 -1.48
C ARG A 95 13.67 3.02 -1.92
N TYR A 96 13.85 4.30 -1.58
CA TYR A 96 12.96 5.40 -1.98
C TYR A 96 12.89 5.57 -3.50
N GLU A 97 14.04 5.52 -4.18
CA GLU A 97 14.08 5.62 -5.65
C GLU A 97 13.38 4.44 -6.33
N VAL A 98 13.60 3.23 -5.80
CA VAL A 98 13.05 2.00 -6.38
C VAL A 98 11.54 1.90 -6.14
N TYR A 99 11.07 2.16 -4.92
CA TYR A 99 9.70 1.84 -4.49
C TYR A 99 8.75 3.05 -4.39
N GLY A 100 9.27 4.26 -4.56
CA GLY A 100 8.51 5.50 -4.43
C GLY A 100 8.51 6.06 -3.01
N GLY A 101 8.43 7.38 -2.91
CA GLY A 101 8.44 8.11 -1.65
C GLY A 101 7.06 8.51 -1.16
N LEU A 102 6.98 9.09 0.04
CA LEU A 102 5.74 9.62 0.65
C LEU A 102 4.87 10.42 -0.35
N GLU A 103 5.50 11.30 -1.14
CA GLU A 103 4.76 12.08 -2.14
C GLU A 103 4.07 11.23 -3.20
N ASP A 104 4.68 10.14 -3.64
CA ASP A 104 4.11 9.24 -4.64
C ASP A 104 2.86 8.56 -4.10
N PHE A 105 2.91 8.09 -2.85
CA PHE A 105 1.75 7.49 -2.16
C PHE A 105 0.62 8.51 -1.95
N VAL A 106 0.95 9.75 -1.57
CA VAL A 106 -0.05 10.83 -1.41
C VAL A 106 -0.67 11.19 -2.76
N LYS A 107 0.13 11.34 -3.82
CA LYS A 107 -0.36 11.60 -5.19
C LYS A 107 -1.24 10.47 -5.70
N ALA A 108 -0.83 9.22 -5.49
CA ALA A 108 -1.60 8.03 -5.82
C ALA A 108 -2.95 8.02 -5.09
N ALA A 109 -2.95 8.25 -3.77
CA ALA A 109 -4.18 8.31 -2.98
C ALA A 109 -5.11 9.41 -3.49
N PHE A 110 -4.59 10.60 -3.78
CA PHE A 110 -5.37 11.71 -4.32
C PHE A 110 -6.03 11.36 -5.66
N LYS A 111 -5.29 10.78 -6.61
CA LYS A 111 -5.83 10.37 -7.92
C LYS A 111 -6.95 9.32 -7.80
N LEU A 112 -6.83 8.43 -6.83
CA LEU A 112 -7.72 7.28 -6.67
C LEU A 112 -8.99 7.57 -5.85
N LEU A 113 -8.95 8.56 -4.95
CA LEU A 113 -10.06 8.88 -4.07
C LEU A 113 -11.19 9.59 -4.81
N LYS A 114 -12.44 9.18 -4.52
CA LYS A 114 -13.63 9.97 -4.86
C LYS A 114 -13.63 11.29 -4.09
N PHE A 115 -14.37 12.28 -4.59
CA PHE A 115 -14.68 13.47 -3.82
C PHE A 115 -15.23 13.12 -2.42
N GLY A 116 -14.64 13.67 -1.37
CA GLY A 116 -14.99 13.38 0.03
C GLY A 116 -14.45 12.06 0.58
N GLY A 117 -13.70 11.30 -0.21
CA GLY A 117 -13.02 10.08 0.23
C GLY A 117 -11.91 10.36 1.25
N LYS A 118 -11.48 9.31 1.96
CA LYS A 118 -10.50 9.43 3.05
C LYS A 118 -9.21 8.71 2.74
N PHE A 119 -8.09 9.40 2.96
CA PHE A 119 -6.77 8.77 3.02
C PHE A 119 -6.40 8.50 4.47
N LEU A 120 -6.09 7.24 4.79
CA LEU A 120 -5.62 6.83 6.11
C LEU A 120 -4.18 6.33 6.01
N TRP A 121 -3.30 7.01 6.74
CA TRP A 121 -1.88 6.69 6.80
C TRP A 121 -1.54 6.18 8.19
N PHE A 122 -0.85 5.04 8.25
CA PHE A 122 -0.40 4.46 9.51
C PHE A 122 1.12 4.32 9.49
N THR A 123 1.75 4.44 10.66
CA THR A 123 3.18 4.16 10.83
C THR A 123 3.35 3.26 12.05
N VAL A 124 4.23 2.27 11.92
CA VAL A 124 4.65 1.44 13.06
C VAL A 124 5.88 2.10 13.66
N ARG A 125 5.76 2.62 14.88
CA ARG A 125 6.93 3.01 15.68
C ARG A 125 7.43 1.77 16.42
N THR A 126 8.59 1.26 16.03
CA THR A 126 9.36 0.38 16.91
C THR A 126 9.90 1.24 18.05
N GLY A 127 9.47 0.95 19.28
CA GLY A 127 9.94 1.61 20.49
C GLY A 127 11.33 1.17 20.90
#